data_AF-A0A0A2HW13-F1
#
_entry.id   AF-A0A0A2HW13-F1
#
_cell.length_a   1.000
_cell.length_b   1.000
_cell.length_c   1.000
_cell.angle_alpha   90.00
_cell.angle_beta   90.00
_cell.angle_gamma   90.00
#
_symmetry.space_group_name_H-M   'P 1'
#
loop_
_entity.id
_entity.type
_entity.pdbx_description
1 polymer ?
#
loop_
_entity_poly.entity_id
_entity_poly.type
_entity_poly.pdbx_seq_one_letter_code
_entity_poly.pdbx_strand_id
1 'polypeptide(L)'
;MCGGVLVTAVTLPAMAMDAEDAPETVSLDVLQRHYETVEFDHRMHADGFECASCHHHSTGGGTRQPVCVKCHADSPEAAEVACSACHPAEGPVIGREGEKPENRYHIDTPGLLGALHLQCLGCHRTEGAAVGCEDCHRLSRAGVERFAAQR
;
A
#
# COMPACT_ATOMS: atom_id res chain seq x y z
N MET A 1 47.03 10.23 -29.25
CA MET A 1 46.57 8.85 -29.02
C MET A 1 45.55 8.94 -27.89
N CYS A 2 44.27 8.82 -28.20
CA CYS A 2 43.17 9.07 -27.25
C CYS A 2 42.95 7.84 -26.37
N GLY A 3 43.33 7.92 -25.09
CA GLY A 3 43.05 6.88 -24.11
C GLY A 3 41.62 7.03 -23.59
N GLY A 4 40.71 6.19 -24.09
CA GLY A 4 39.33 6.11 -23.58
C GLY A 4 39.30 5.32 -22.27
N VAL A 5 38.87 5.97 -21.19
CA VAL A 5 38.55 5.31 -19.92
C VAL A 5 37.22 4.60 -20.08
N LEU A 6 37.25 3.26 -20.07
CA LEU A 6 36.06 2.42 -20.09
C LEU A 6 35.44 2.42 -18.70
N VAL A 7 34.37 3.21 -18.50
CA VAL A 7 33.58 3.18 -17.26
C VAL A 7 32.61 2.00 -17.38
N THR A 8 32.96 0.87 -16.79
CA THR A 8 32.03 -0.24 -16.58
C THR A 8 31.02 0.15 -15.51
N ALA A 9 29.79 0.45 -15.92
CA ALA A 9 28.68 0.65 -15.00
C ALA A 9 28.38 -0.68 -14.28
N VAL A 10 28.66 -0.72 -12.98
CA VAL A 10 28.25 -1.83 -12.11
C VAL A 10 26.76 -1.64 -11.84
N THR A 11 25.92 -2.42 -12.51
CA THR A 11 24.48 -2.50 -12.20
C THR A 11 24.35 -3.36 -10.94
N LEU A 12 24.15 -2.71 -9.79
CA LEU A 12 23.79 -3.40 -8.56
C LEU A 12 22.40 -4.04 -8.74
N PRO A 13 22.23 -5.34 -8.45
CA PRO A 13 20.90 -5.94 -8.39
C PRO A 13 20.09 -5.24 -7.31
N ALA A 14 18.82 -4.92 -7.58
CA ALA A 14 17.88 -4.56 -6.52
C ALA A 14 17.74 -5.80 -5.62
N MET A 15 18.38 -5.76 -4.45
CA MET A 15 18.24 -6.80 -3.44
C MET A 15 16.83 -6.69 -2.86
N ALA A 16 16.18 -7.84 -2.66
CA ALA A 16 14.97 -7.93 -1.85
C ALA A 16 15.28 -7.35 -0.46
N MET A 17 14.40 -6.50 0.06
CA MET A 17 14.53 -5.98 1.41
C MET A 17 14.22 -7.10 2.39
N ASP A 18 15.15 -7.39 3.31
CA ASP A 18 14.85 -8.28 4.41
C ASP A 18 13.81 -7.61 5.33
N ALA A 19 13.04 -8.41 6.10
CA ALA A 19 12.04 -7.86 7.02
C ALA A 19 12.64 -6.85 8.02
N GLU A 20 13.94 -6.99 8.33
CA GLU A 20 14.70 -6.09 9.20
C GLU A 20 15.03 -4.74 8.54
N ASP A 21 14.99 -4.67 7.21
CA ASP A 21 15.19 -3.44 6.44
C ASP A 21 13.88 -2.66 6.22
N ALA A 22 12.74 -3.22 6.63
CA ALA A 22 11.45 -2.56 6.49
C ALA A 22 11.40 -1.27 7.32
N PRO A 23 10.74 -0.21 6.82
CA PRO A 23 10.67 1.06 7.53
C PRO A 23 9.96 0.89 8.87
N GLU A 24 10.47 1.56 9.92
CA GLU A 24 9.78 1.57 11.22
C GLU A 24 8.48 2.37 11.15
N THR A 25 8.47 3.47 10.39
CA THR A 25 7.33 4.35 10.18
C THR A 25 7.14 4.62 8.70
N VAL A 26 5.89 4.65 8.25
CA VAL A 26 5.50 4.99 6.87
C VAL A 26 4.56 6.19 6.90
N SER A 27 4.89 7.22 6.13
CA SER A 27 4.01 8.38 5.97
C SER A 27 3.00 8.13 4.86
N LEU A 28 1.70 8.28 5.14
CA LEU A 28 0.62 8.15 4.15
C LEU A 28 -0.03 9.52 3.91
N ASP A 29 0.18 10.06 2.70
CA ASP A 29 -0.16 11.43 2.33
C ASP A 29 -1.25 11.54 1.25
N VAL A 30 -1.95 10.43 0.97
CA VAL A 30 -2.97 10.30 -0.10
C VAL A 30 -4.05 11.38 -0.04
N LEU A 31 -4.32 11.95 1.15
CA LEU A 31 -5.31 13.01 1.37
C LEU A 31 -4.73 14.31 1.97
N GLN A 32 -3.42 14.56 1.84
CA GLN A 32 -2.73 15.67 2.52
C GLN A 32 -3.33 17.09 2.27
N ARG A 33 -4.14 17.24 1.21
CA ARG A 33 -4.88 18.49 0.96
C ARG A 33 -5.89 18.80 2.06
N HIS A 34 -6.63 17.80 2.52
CA HIS A 34 -7.75 18.00 3.46
C HIS A 34 -7.50 17.38 4.84
N TYR A 35 -6.52 16.49 4.95
CA TYR A 35 -6.14 15.86 6.20
C TYR A 35 -4.62 16.00 6.38
N GLU A 36 -4.16 15.95 7.62
CA GLU A 36 -2.74 15.80 7.92
C GLU A 36 -2.27 14.40 7.49
N THR A 37 -0.96 14.25 7.28
CA THR A 37 -0.32 12.97 6.96
C THR A 37 -0.55 11.97 8.10
N VAL A 38 -0.84 10.71 7.76
CA VAL A 38 -0.83 9.62 8.74
C VAL A 38 0.61 9.14 8.88
N GLU A 39 1.18 9.24 10.08
CA GLU A 39 2.43 8.56 10.41
C GLU A 39 2.10 7.16 10.93
N PHE A 40 2.19 6.17 10.06
CA PHE A 40 1.88 4.78 10.37
C PHE A 40 3.07 4.10 11.02
N ASP A 41 2.93 3.67 12.27
CA ASP A 41 3.94 2.88 12.99
C ASP A 41 3.96 1.44 12.44
N HIS A 42 4.72 1.23 11.37
CA HIS A 42 4.82 -0.04 10.68
C HIS A 42 5.46 -1.13 11.55
N ARG A 43 6.51 -0.79 12.31
CA ARG A 43 7.15 -1.76 13.22
C ARG A 43 6.16 -2.28 14.26
N MET A 44 5.42 -1.40 14.93
CA MET A 44 4.45 -1.83 15.95
C MET A 44 3.42 -2.81 15.38
N HIS A 45 2.95 -2.58 14.15
CA HIS A 45 2.02 -3.51 13.50
C HIS A 45 2.72 -4.81 13.05
N ALA A 46 3.94 -4.74 12.52
CA ALA A 46 4.68 -5.92 12.07
C ALA A 46 5.10 -6.84 13.23
N ASP A 47 5.31 -6.28 14.43
CA ASP A 47 5.60 -7.06 15.64
C ASP A 47 4.38 -7.87 16.11
N GLY A 48 3.16 -7.40 15.80
CA GLY A 48 1.90 -8.03 16.20
C GLY A 48 1.20 -8.85 15.11
N PHE A 49 1.53 -8.63 13.84
CA PHE A 49 0.80 -9.18 12.70
C PHE A 49 1.73 -9.65 11.57
N GLU A 50 1.32 -10.72 10.89
CA GLU A 50 2.02 -11.26 9.72
C GLU A 50 2.04 -10.27 8.55
N CYS A 51 3.13 -10.23 7.77
CA CYS A 51 3.27 -9.32 6.62
C CYS A 51 2.07 -9.40 5.65
N ALA A 52 1.64 -10.61 5.29
CA ALA A 52 0.52 -10.80 4.35
C ALA A 52 -0.86 -10.42 4.93
N SER A 53 -0.96 -10.02 6.20
CA SER A 53 -2.16 -9.40 6.76
C SER A 53 -2.42 -8.04 6.12
N CYS A 54 -1.36 -7.30 5.79
CA CYS A 54 -1.40 -6.00 5.10
C CYS A 54 -0.91 -6.11 3.64
N HIS A 55 0.17 -6.85 3.42
CA HIS A 55 0.80 -7.10 2.13
C HIS A 55 0.32 -8.40 1.50
N HIS A 56 -0.97 -8.44 1.15
CA HIS A 56 -1.74 -9.62 0.76
C HIS A 56 -0.94 -10.78 0.16
N HIS A 57 -0.21 -10.56 -0.94
CA HIS A 57 0.76 -11.50 -1.50
C HIS A 57 2.04 -10.81 -2.01
N SER A 58 2.20 -9.52 -1.73
CA SER A 58 3.24 -8.69 -2.37
C SER A 58 4.63 -8.91 -1.76
N THR A 59 4.73 -9.45 -0.55
CA THR A 59 5.99 -9.81 0.12
C THR A 59 6.41 -11.26 -0.14
N GLY A 60 5.81 -11.92 -1.14
CA GLY A 60 6.07 -13.34 -1.41
C GLY A 60 5.35 -14.28 -0.44
N GLY A 61 5.41 -15.59 -0.73
CA GLY A 61 4.81 -16.63 0.11
C GLY A 61 3.28 -16.78 -0.02
N GLY A 62 2.69 -16.09 -0.99
CA GLY A 62 1.27 -16.19 -1.32
C GLY A 62 0.34 -15.37 -0.42
N THR A 63 -0.96 -15.65 -0.53
CA THR A 63 -2.04 -14.93 0.18
C THR A 63 -2.80 -15.84 1.14
N ARG A 64 -3.43 -15.27 2.16
CA ARG A 64 -4.29 -16.01 3.11
C ARG A 64 -5.75 -16.09 2.68
N GLN A 65 -6.14 -15.31 1.67
CA GLN A 65 -7.53 -15.25 1.23
C GLN A 65 -7.90 -16.49 0.41
N PRO A 66 -8.88 -17.32 0.82
CA PRO A 66 -9.19 -18.60 0.17
C PRO A 66 -9.55 -18.49 -1.31
N VAL A 67 -10.14 -17.36 -1.72
CA VAL A 67 -10.46 -17.10 -3.13
C VAL A 67 -9.21 -16.81 -3.95
N CYS A 68 -8.25 -16.08 -3.37
CA CYS A 68 -7.04 -15.64 -4.04
C CYS A 68 -5.98 -16.75 -4.10
N VAL A 69 -5.88 -17.61 -3.08
CA VAL A 69 -4.94 -18.75 -3.01
C VAL A 69 -5.03 -19.67 -4.23
N LYS A 70 -6.22 -19.79 -4.84
CA LYS A 70 -6.42 -20.61 -6.04
C LYS A 70 -5.49 -20.22 -7.20
N CYS A 71 -5.10 -18.95 -7.27
CA CYS A 71 -4.19 -18.42 -8.27
C CYS A 71 -2.86 -17.94 -7.66
N HIS A 72 -2.86 -17.53 -6.39
CA HIS A 72 -1.76 -16.85 -5.71
C HIS A 72 -1.16 -17.64 -4.53
N ALA A 73 -1.24 -18.99 -4.55
CA ALA A 73 -0.70 -19.85 -3.49
C ALA A 73 0.81 -19.64 -3.26
N ASP A 74 1.59 -19.53 -4.33
CA ASP A 74 3.04 -19.38 -4.29
C ASP A 74 3.48 -18.13 -5.07
N SER A 75 2.89 -16.98 -4.73
CA SER A 75 3.22 -15.73 -5.43
C SER A 75 4.66 -15.32 -5.12
N PRO A 76 5.43 -14.90 -6.15
CA PRO A 76 6.72 -14.26 -5.91
C PRO A 76 6.51 -12.91 -5.24
N GLU A 77 7.58 -12.37 -4.67
CA GLU A 77 7.63 -10.97 -4.24
C GLU A 77 7.29 -10.03 -5.41
N ALA A 78 6.48 -9.02 -5.10
CA ALA A 78 6.18 -7.97 -6.04
C ALA A 78 7.42 -7.08 -6.26
N ALA A 79 7.56 -6.54 -7.47
CA ALA A 79 8.63 -5.60 -7.79
C ALA A 79 8.59 -4.32 -6.92
N GLU A 80 7.40 -3.97 -6.42
CA GLU A 80 7.19 -2.86 -5.50
C GLU A 80 6.16 -3.28 -4.45
N VAL A 81 6.53 -3.19 -3.18
CA VAL A 81 5.65 -3.49 -2.04
C VAL A 81 4.94 -2.19 -1.63
N ALA A 82 4.01 -1.74 -2.47
CA ALA A 82 3.22 -0.54 -2.24
C ALA A 82 1.75 -0.77 -2.62
N CYS A 83 0.84 -0.20 -1.82
CA CYS A 83 -0.60 -0.27 -2.10
C CYS A 83 -0.91 0.29 -3.51
N SER A 84 -0.23 1.38 -3.89
CA SER A 84 -0.40 2.07 -5.17
C SER A 84 0.04 1.27 -6.39
N ALA A 85 0.86 0.23 -6.22
CA ALA A 85 1.28 -0.63 -7.33
C ALA A 85 0.10 -1.40 -7.94
N CYS A 86 -0.94 -1.67 -7.14
CA CYS A 86 -2.16 -2.37 -7.57
C CYS A 86 -3.43 -1.53 -7.41
N HIS A 87 -3.50 -0.67 -6.39
CA HIS A 87 -4.65 0.19 -6.14
C HIS A 87 -4.44 1.58 -6.75
N PRO A 88 -5.12 1.92 -7.86
CA PRO A 88 -4.94 3.21 -8.52
C PRO A 88 -5.42 4.35 -7.64
N ALA A 89 -4.88 5.56 -7.84
CA ALA A 89 -5.29 6.75 -7.09
C ALA A 89 -6.81 7.03 -7.23
N GLU A 90 -7.41 6.67 -8.37
CA GLU A 90 -8.82 6.95 -8.67
C GLU A 90 -9.59 5.71 -9.14
N GLY A 91 -10.76 5.48 -8.54
CA GLY A 91 -11.75 4.50 -8.99
C GLY A 91 -11.34 3.02 -8.90
N PRO A 92 -12.29 2.09 -9.08
CA PRO A 92 -11.96 0.68 -9.29
C PRO A 92 -11.27 0.48 -10.64
N VAL A 93 -10.42 -0.55 -10.74
CA VAL A 93 -9.58 -0.79 -11.93
C VAL A 93 -10.39 -1.14 -13.19
N ILE A 94 -11.67 -1.50 -13.06
CA ILE A 94 -12.53 -1.98 -14.15
C ILE A 94 -12.57 -1.07 -15.37
N GLY A 95 -12.06 -1.58 -16.49
CA GLY A 95 -12.30 -0.99 -17.81
C GLY A 95 -11.49 0.27 -18.03
N ARG A 96 -10.34 0.42 -17.35
CA ARG A 96 -9.41 1.51 -17.65
C ARG A 96 -8.66 1.21 -18.95
N GLU A 97 -8.60 2.20 -19.83
CA GLU A 97 -7.80 2.16 -21.06
C GLU A 97 -6.32 1.86 -20.70
N GLY A 98 -5.72 0.84 -21.32
CA GLY A 98 -4.34 0.41 -21.03
C GLY A 98 -4.17 -0.64 -19.92
N GLU A 99 -5.27 -1.21 -19.43
CA GLU A 99 -5.25 -2.27 -18.43
C GLU A 99 -4.58 -3.55 -18.96
N LYS A 100 -3.67 -4.12 -18.17
CA LYS A 100 -2.96 -5.35 -18.54
C LYS A 100 -3.94 -6.53 -18.66
N PRO A 101 -3.74 -7.47 -19.60
CA PRO A 101 -4.64 -8.62 -19.78
C PRO A 101 -4.87 -9.44 -18.50
N GLU A 102 -3.85 -9.53 -17.66
CA GLU A 102 -3.87 -10.20 -16.35
C GLU A 102 -4.81 -9.57 -15.32
N ASN A 103 -5.12 -8.27 -15.41
CA ASN A 103 -6.02 -7.59 -14.45
C ASN A 103 -7.51 -7.87 -14.68
N ARG A 104 -7.88 -8.57 -15.76
CA ARG A 104 -9.27 -8.97 -16.08
C ARG A 104 -9.96 -9.77 -14.97
N TYR A 105 -9.18 -10.37 -14.07
CA TYR A 105 -9.68 -11.17 -12.96
C TYR A 105 -9.68 -10.44 -11.62
N HIS A 106 -8.99 -9.30 -11.51
CA HIS A 106 -8.91 -8.48 -10.30
C HIS A 106 -9.94 -7.35 -10.34
N ILE A 107 -11.19 -7.73 -10.59
CA ILE A 107 -12.33 -6.83 -10.84
C ILE A 107 -12.81 -6.06 -9.61
N ASP A 108 -12.36 -6.49 -8.45
CA ASP A 108 -12.77 -6.07 -7.13
C ASP A 108 -11.72 -5.20 -6.44
N THR A 109 -10.71 -4.73 -7.19
CA THR A 109 -9.64 -3.89 -6.66
C THR A 109 -10.14 -2.45 -6.48
N PRO A 110 -10.33 -1.95 -5.23
CA PRO A 110 -10.72 -0.57 -5.00
C PRO A 110 -9.57 0.39 -5.34
N GLY A 111 -9.90 1.67 -5.49
CA GLY A 111 -8.87 2.72 -5.53
C GLY A 111 -8.13 2.83 -4.19
N LEU A 112 -6.97 3.49 -4.21
CA LEU A 112 -6.01 3.56 -3.10
C LEU A 112 -6.63 4.04 -1.78
N LEU A 113 -7.45 5.09 -1.83
CA LEU A 113 -8.13 5.59 -0.63
C LEU A 113 -9.08 4.55 -0.02
N GLY A 114 -9.84 3.87 -0.88
CA GLY A 114 -10.76 2.81 -0.43
C GLY A 114 -9.99 1.62 0.14
N ALA A 115 -8.89 1.22 -0.50
CA ALA A 115 -8.02 0.15 -0.04
C ALA A 115 -7.48 0.42 1.37
N LEU A 116 -6.91 1.61 1.60
CA LEU A 116 -6.38 2.01 2.90
C LEU A 116 -7.45 1.98 3.99
N HIS A 117 -8.62 2.58 3.75
CA HIS A 117 -9.69 2.59 4.75
C HIS A 117 -10.25 1.19 5.03
N LEU A 118 -10.43 0.36 4.00
CA LEU A 118 -10.95 -1.00 4.19
C LEU A 118 -9.97 -1.85 5.00
N GLN A 119 -8.68 -1.73 4.71
CA GLN A 119 -7.64 -2.47 5.41
C GLN A 119 -7.49 -2.03 6.88
N CYS A 120 -7.24 -0.73 7.10
CA CYS A 120 -6.99 -0.22 8.45
C CYS A 120 -8.24 -0.33 9.34
N LEU A 121 -9.40 0.16 8.86
CA LEU A 121 -10.63 0.13 9.65
C LEU A 121 -11.20 -1.29 9.77
N GLY A 122 -10.95 -2.17 8.81
CA GLY A 122 -11.37 -3.58 8.90
C GLY A 122 -10.71 -4.28 10.07
N CYS A 123 -9.38 -4.20 10.16
CA CYS A 123 -8.62 -4.77 11.26
C CYS A 123 -8.96 -4.06 12.58
N HIS A 124 -8.93 -2.73 12.62
CA HIS A 124 -9.18 -1.98 13.86
C HIS A 124 -10.57 -2.25 14.47
N ARG A 125 -11.61 -2.47 13.66
CA ARG A 125 -12.92 -2.88 14.18
C ARG A 125 -12.90 -4.25 14.84
N THR A 126 -12.09 -5.17 14.31
CA THR A 126 -11.98 -6.54 14.82
C THR A 126 -11.13 -6.58 16.09
N GLU A 127 -10.03 -5.81 16.11
CA GLU A 127 -9.10 -5.72 17.23
C GLU A 127 -9.53 -4.72 18.31
N GLY A 128 -10.62 -3.96 18.10
CA GLY A 128 -11.10 -2.94 19.03
C GLY A 128 -10.20 -1.70 19.12
N ALA A 129 -9.44 -1.42 18.06
CA ALA A 129 -8.57 -0.25 17.94
C ALA A 129 -9.34 0.98 17.40
N ALA A 130 -8.61 2.07 17.15
CA ALA A 130 -9.18 3.36 16.78
C ALA A 130 -9.88 3.34 15.41
N VAL A 131 -11.08 3.91 15.32
CA VAL A 131 -11.92 3.91 14.09
C VAL A 131 -12.53 5.27 13.78
N GLY A 132 -12.26 6.30 14.59
CA GLY A 132 -12.70 7.66 14.35
C GLY A 132 -11.88 8.33 13.24
N CYS A 133 -12.51 9.23 12.49
CA CYS A 133 -11.90 9.88 11.33
C CYS A 133 -10.61 10.65 11.68
N GLU A 134 -10.58 11.27 12.87
CA GLU A 134 -9.46 12.08 13.32
C GLU A 134 -8.47 11.31 14.22
N ASP A 135 -8.71 10.01 14.45
CA ASP A 135 -7.80 9.17 15.24
C ASP A 135 -6.53 8.80 14.43
N CYS A 136 -6.65 8.72 13.10
CA CYS A 136 -5.54 8.39 12.20
C CYS A 136 -4.94 9.65 11.56
N HIS A 137 -5.79 10.58 11.11
CA HIS A 137 -5.36 11.82 10.45
C HIS A 137 -6.26 12.99 10.88
N ARG A 138 -5.68 14.08 11.35
CA ARG A 138 -6.46 15.27 11.70
C ARG A 138 -6.85 16.04 10.46
N LEU A 139 -7.87 16.89 10.56
CA LEU A 139 -8.19 17.79 9.47
C LEU A 139 -7.11 18.86 9.30
N SER A 140 -6.69 19.08 8.06
CA SER A 140 -5.89 20.25 7.72
C SER A 140 -6.76 21.51 7.79
N ARG A 141 -6.14 22.70 7.73
CA ARG A 141 -6.89 23.96 7.60
C ARG A 141 -7.90 23.92 6.44
N ALA A 142 -7.46 23.45 5.26
CA ALA A 142 -8.32 23.33 4.09
C ALA A 142 -9.39 22.23 4.25
N GLY A 143 -9.12 21.21 5.06
CA GLY A 143 -10.12 20.23 5.50
C GLY A 143 -11.21 20.85 6.35
N VAL A 144 -10.81 21.60 7.40
CA VAL A 144 -11.74 22.32 8.27
C VAL A 144 -12.62 23.26 7.44
N GLU A 145 -12.04 24.07 6.57
CA GLU A 145 -12.79 24.97 5.68
C GLU A 145 -13.77 24.21 4.77
N ARG A 146 -13.38 23.03 4.26
CA ARG A 146 -14.22 22.22 3.36
C ARG A 146 -15.36 21.50 4.08
N PHE A 147 -15.14 21.03 5.30
CA PHE A 147 -16.07 20.15 6.01
C PHE A 147 -16.80 20.83 7.19
N ALA A 148 -16.54 22.12 7.45
CA ALA A 148 -17.18 22.88 8.53
C ALA A 148 -18.72 22.86 8.51
N ALA A 149 -19.36 22.69 7.34
CA ALA A 149 -20.82 22.65 7.20
C ALA A 149 -21.45 21.26 7.44
N GLN A 150 -20.65 20.22 7.68
CA GLN A 150 -21.10 18.83 7.88
C GLN A 150 -20.95 18.39 9.36
N ARG A 151 -20.79 19.35 10.26
CA ARG A 151 -20.65 19.18 11.70
C ARG A 151 -21.89 19.67 12.44
#